data_AF-A0A0Q4SEG1-F1
#
_entry.id   AF-A0A0Q4SEG1-F1
#
_cell.length_a   1.000
_cell.length_b   1.000
_cell.length_c   1.000
_cell.angle_alpha   90.00
_cell.angle_beta   90.00
_cell.angle_gamma   90.00
#
_symmetry.space_group_name_H-M   'P 1'
#
loop_
_entity.id
_entity.type
_entity.pdbx_description
1 polymer ?
#
loop_
_entity_poly.entity_id
_entity_poly.type
_entity_poly.pdbx_seq_one_letter_code
_entity_poly.pdbx_strand_id
1 'polypeptide(L)'
;MIQEIITYKNIVNSIEDLMNKSPLKKSYIIEKAGIPSPTFYRKLKTQTFTPDEMLSIAKILSPEENFRLELIKGIEQGKRDFEEGNFITHEEMLLELKSKGIL
;
A
#
# COMPACT_ATOMS: atom_id res chain seq x y z
N MET A 1 -3.29 23.26 2.27
CA MET A 1 -2.14 22.99 1.37
C MET A 1 -0.76 23.12 2.03
N ILE A 2 -0.38 24.29 2.58
CA ILE A 2 0.97 24.50 3.14
C ILE A 2 1.24 23.59 4.35
N GLN A 3 0.23 23.40 5.22
CA GLN A 3 0.37 22.58 6.41
C GLN A 3 0.61 21.10 6.07
N GLU A 4 -0.05 20.60 5.03
CA GLU A 4 0.05 19.23 4.54
C GLU A 4 1.44 18.97 3.97
N ILE A 5 2.02 19.96 3.27
CA ILE A 5 3.41 19.92 2.80
C ILE A 5 4.38 19.88 3.99
N ILE A 6 4.16 20.71 5.02
CA ILE A 6 4.99 20.70 6.24
C ILE A 6 4.89 19.35 6.95
N THR A 7 3.69 18.80 7.10
CA THR A 7 3.44 17.49 7.71
C THR A 7 4.18 16.40 6.94
N TYR A 8 4.06 16.37 5.61
CA TYR A 8 4.78 15.40 4.79
C TYR A 8 6.30 15.49 4.97
N LYS A 9 6.88 16.70 4.94
CA LYS A 9 8.31 16.91 5.20
C LYS A 9 8.74 16.38 6.56
N ASN A 10 7.95 16.62 7.60
CA ASN A 10 8.24 16.12 8.94
C ASN A 10 8.22 14.58 8.99
N ILE A 11 7.27 13.95 8.30
CA ILE A 11 7.20 12.49 8.19
C ILE A 11 8.46 11.95 7.51
N VAL A 12 8.84 12.49 6.34
CA VAL A 12 10.07 12.10 5.62
C VAL A 12 11.30 12.24 6.52
N ASN A 13 11.39 13.34 7.27
CA ASN A 13 12.54 13.58 8.14
C ASN A 13 12.61 12.60 9.32
N SER A 14 11.45 12.14 9.81
CA SER A 14 11.33 11.21 10.94
C SER A 14 11.33 9.73 10.54
N ILE A 15 11.43 9.39 9.25
CA ILE A 15 11.22 8.02 8.77
C ILE A 15 12.21 7.03 9.38
N GLU A 16 13.45 7.44 9.62
CA GLU A 16 14.43 6.59 10.29
C GLU A 16 14.01 6.22 11.72
N ASP A 17 13.52 7.21 12.48
CA ASP A 17 13.04 6.98 13.84
C ASP A 17 11.79 6.12 13.87
N LEU A 18 10.87 6.30 12.90
CA LEU A 18 9.69 5.46 12.76
C LEU A 18 10.07 4.01 12.48
N MET A 19 11.07 3.77 11.62
CA MET A 19 11.60 2.43 11.38
C MET A 19 12.27 1.85 12.63
N ASN A 20 13.02 2.65 13.39
CA ASN A 20 13.69 2.21 14.62
C ASN A 20 12.70 1.83 15.73
N LYS A 21 11.55 2.51 15.80
CA LYS A 21 10.48 2.24 16.78
C LYS A 21 9.60 1.05 16.39
N SER A 22 9.63 0.66 15.11
CA SER A 22 8.91 -0.50 14.62
C SER A 22 9.52 -1.81 15.17
N PRO A 23 8.71 -2.84 15.43
CA PRO A 23 9.22 -4.17 15.77
C PRO A 23 9.93 -4.87 14.59
N LEU A 24 9.88 -4.29 13.38
CA LEU A 24 10.43 -4.88 12.17
C LEU A 24 11.92 -4.57 12.02
N LYS A 25 12.69 -5.54 11.50
CA LYS A 25 14.09 -5.32 11.13
C LYS A 25 14.17 -4.35 9.96
N LYS A 26 15.10 -3.38 10.00
CA LYS A 26 15.37 -2.46 8.86
C LYS A 26 15.57 -3.20 7.54
N SER A 27 16.30 -4.31 7.54
CA SER A 27 16.53 -5.10 6.32
C SER A 27 15.24 -5.62 5.68
N TYR A 28 14.27 -6.03 6.50
CA TYR A 28 12.96 -6.48 6.04
C TYR A 28 12.16 -5.33 5.42
N ILE A 29 12.18 -4.16 6.05
CA ILE A 29 11.50 -2.96 5.54
C ILE A 29 12.08 -2.56 4.18
N ILE A 30 13.41 -2.55 4.06
CA ILE A 30 14.12 -2.20 2.81
C ILE A 30 13.76 -3.17 1.69
N GLU A 31 13.77 -4.48 1.97
CA GLU A 31 13.40 -5.52 1.01
C GLU A 31 11.96 -5.35 0.52
N LYS A 32 11.02 -5.18 1.46
CA LYS A 32 9.59 -5.06 1.13
C LYS A 32 9.22 -3.72 0.50
N ALA A 33 9.99 -2.67 0.74
CA ALA A 33 9.82 -1.39 0.06
C ALA A 33 10.15 -1.48 -1.45
N GLY A 34 10.83 -2.54 -1.91
CA GLY A 34 11.17 -2.73 -3.31
C GLY A 34 12.28 -1.78 -3.82
N ILE A 35 13.01 -1.14 -2.91
CA ILE A 35 14.09 -0.21 -3.23
C ILE A 35 15.42 -0.94 -3.00
N PRO A 36 16.35 -0.93 -3.98
CA PRO A 36 17.67 -1.52 -3.77
C PRO A 36 18.36 -0.93 -2.54
N SER A 37 18.90 -1.77 -1.66
CA SER A 37 19.47 -1.34 -0.37
C SER A 37 20.45 -0.15 -0.47
N PRO A 38 21.40 -0.10 -1.43
CA PRO A 38 22.29 1.07 -1.57
C PRO A 38 21.54 2.36 -1.87
N THR A 39 20.49 2.28 -2.70
CA THR A 39 19.62 3.42 -3.03
C THR A 39 18.78 3.83 -1.83
N PHE A 40 18.26 2.86 -1.06
CA PHE A 40 17.50 3.14 0.16
C PHE A 40 18.33 3.92 1.17
N TYR A 41 19.54 3.45 1.50
CA TYR A 41 20.41 4.14 2.46
C TYR A 41 20.84 5.53 1.97
N ARG A 42 21.10 5.69 0.67
CA ARG A 42 21.37 7.02 0.09
C ARG A 42 20.17 7.95 0.28
N LYS A 43 18.96 7.50 -0.07
CA LYS A 43 17.71 8.27 0.08
C LYS A 43 17.38 8.57 1.53
N LEU A 44 17.67 7.66 2.45
CA LEU A 44 17.51 7.87 3.89
C LEU A 44 18.40 9.01 4.38
N LYS A 45 19.67 9.03 3.98
CA LYS A 45 20.60 10.10 4.33
C LYS A 45 20.22 11.44 3.70
N THR A 46 19.74 11.44 2.46
CA THR A 46 19.42 12.68 1.73
C THR A 46 17.96 13.12 1.87
N GLN A 47 17.10 12.33 2.52
CA GLN A 47 15.67 12.57 2.67
C GLN A 47 14.94 12.79 1.33
N THR A 48 15.31 12.03 0.30
CA THR A 48 14.81 12.16 -1.09
C THR A 48 13.89 11.02 -1.51
N PHE A 49 13.09 10.50 -0.57
CA PHE A 49 12.03 9.55 -0.89
C PHE A 49 10.90 10.25 -1.65
N THR A 50 10.39 9.59 -2.69
CA THR A 50 9.17 10.03 -3.36
C THR A 50 7.94 9.74 -2.49
N PRO A 51 6.79 10.39 -2.73
CA PRO A 51 5.56 10.06 -2.01
C PRO A 51 5.17 8.58 -2.12
N ASP A 52 5.35 7.96 -3.28
CA ASP A 52 5.03 6.54 -3.49
C ASP A 52 5.97 5.61 -2.73
N GLU A 53 7.27 5.94 -2.67
CA GLU A 53 8.24 5.22 -1.86
C GLU A 53 7.90 5.34 -0.36
N MET A 54 7.55 6.55 0.10
CA MET A 54 7.12 6.79 1.48
C MET A 54 5.84 6.03 1.82
N LEU A 55 4.86 6.02 0.91
CA LEU A 55 3.64 5.25 1.07
C LEU A 55 3.93 3.75 1.18
N SER A 56 4.81 3.23 0.34
CA SER A 56 5.22 1.82 0.37
C SER A 56 5.85 1.45 1.73
N ILE A 57 6.73 2.31 2.26
CA ILE A 57 7.33 2.13 3.58
C ILE A 57 6.25 2.20 4.68
N ALA A 58 5.34 3.18 4.62
CA ALA A 58 4.27 3.35 5.60
C ALA A 58 3.35 2.12 5.67
N LYS A 59 3.00 1.53 4.52
CA LYS A 59 2.19 0.30 4.44
C LYS A 59 2.84 -0.88 5.16
N ILE A 60 4.17 -0.95 5.17
CA ILE A 60 4.94 -1.99 5.86
C ILE A 60 5.01 -1.71 7.37
N LEU A 61 5.22 -0.45 7.75
CA LEU A 61 5.32 -0.04 9.15
C LEU A 61 3.99 -0.14 9.90
N SER A 62 2.87 0.07 9.20
CA SER A 62 1.51 0.04 9.75
C SER A 62 0.61 -0.94 8.99
N PRO A 63 0.84 -2.27 9.09
CA PRO A 63 0.14 -3.25 8.27
C PRO A 63 -1.37 -3.31 8.55
N GLU A 64 -1.78 -3.10 9.80
CA GLU A 64 -3.21 -3.09 10.16
C GLU A 64 -3.94 -1.90 9.53
N GLU A 65 -3.34 -0.71 9.57
CA GLU A 65 -3.89 0.49 8.95
C GLU A 65 -3.98 0.34 7.43
N ASN A 66 -2.91 -0.18 6.80
CA ASN A 66 -2.94 -0.49 5.38
C ASN A 66 -4.06 -1.49 5.03
N PHE A 67 -4.22 -2.55 5.81
CA PHE A 67 -5.28 -3.53 5.59
C PHE A 67 -6.67 -2.89 5.69
N ARG A 68 -6.91 -2.02 6.69
CA ARG A 68 -8.16 -1.27 6.82
C ARG A 68 -8.43 -0.38 5.60
N LEU A 69 -7.41 0.33 5.10
CA LEU A 69 -7.54 1.17 3.91
C LEU A 69 -7.91 0.37 2.66
N GLU A 70 -7.26 -0.78 2.44
CA GLU A 70 -7.58 -1.66 1.30
C GLU A 70 -8.99 -2.26 1.42
N LEU A 71 -9.44 -2.62 2.63
CA LEU A 71 -10.81 -3.09 2.87
C LEU A 71 -11.84 -2.01 2.52
N ILE A 72 -11.65 -0.78 3.00
CA ILE A 72 -12.56 0.34 2.72
C ILE A 72 -12.61 0.58 1.20
N LYS A 73 -11.45 0.62 0.55
CA LYS A 73 -11.34 0.79 -0.90
C LYS A 73 -12.07 -0.32 -1.67
N GLY A 74 -11.96 -1.58 -1.21
CA GLY A 74 -12.66 -2.72 -1.79
C GLY A 74 -14.18 -2.61 -1.65
N ILE A 75 -14.67 -2.18 -0.48
CA ILE A 75 -16.10 -1.93 -0.26
C ILE A 75 -16.61 -0.82 -1.18
N GLU A 76 -15.88 0.29 -1.28
CA GLU A 76 -16.25 1.40 -2.17
C GLU A 76 -16.24 0.98 -3.64
N GLN A 77 -15.27 0.16 -4.07
CA GLN A 77 -15.26 -0.38 -5.42
C GLN A 77 -16.44 -1.30 -5.66
N GLY A 78 -16.75 -2.23 -4.75
CA GLY A 78 -17.90 -3.12 -4.89
C GLY A 78 -19.23 -2.37 -4.95
N LYS A 79 -19.37 -1.25 -4.25
CA LYS A 79 -20.53 -0.36 -4.38
C LYS A 79 -20.64 0.26 -5.78
N ARG A 80 -19.52 0.77 -6.31
CA ARG A 80 -19.48 1.31 -7.68
C ARG A 80 -19.81 0.22 -8.71
N ASP A 81 -19.22 -0.95 -8.57
CA ASP A 81 -19.46 -2.08 -9.47
C ASP A 81 -20.93 -2.49 -9.46
N PHE A 82 -21.58 -2.46 -8.29
CA PHE A 82 -23.01 -2.71 -8.18
C PHE A 82 -23.85 -1.61 -8.85
N GLU A 83 -23.52 -0.34 -8.65
CA GLU A 83 -24.21 0.80 -9.27
C GLU A 83 -24.05 0.83 -10.80
N GLU A 84 -22.87 0.45 -11.29
CA GLU A 84 -22.53 0.40 -12.72
C GLU A 84 -22.99 -0.90 -13.40
N GLY A 85 -23.48 -1.88 -12.64
CA GLY A 85 -23.88 -3.19 -13.17
C GLY A 85 -22.70 -4.10 -13.54
N ASN A 86 -21.49 -3.79 -13.06
CA ASN A 86 -20.26 -4.56 -13.26
C ASN A 86 -20.20 -5.76 -12.29
N PHE A 87 -21.21 -6.61 -12.31
CA PHE A 87 -21.25 -7.87 -11.57
C PHE A 87 -21.81 -8.99 -12.43
N ILE A 88 -21.49 -10.23 -12.06
CA ILE A 88 -22.12 -11.42 -12.62
C ILE A 88 -22.90 -12.14 -11.53
N THR A 89 -24.02 -12.71 -11.90
CA THR A 89 -24.82 -13.58 -11.04
C THR A 89 -24.11 -14.90 -10.78
N HIS A 90 -24.62 -15.64 -9.79
CA HIS A 90 -24.11 -16.97 -9.49
C HIS A 90 -24.24 -17.91 -10.69
N GLU A 91 -25.39 -17.87 -11.39
CA GLU A 91 -25.66 -18.71 -12.55
C GLU A 91 -24.69 -18.41 -13.71
N GLU A 92 -24.44 -17.14 -14.00
CA GLU A 92 -23.50 -16.71 -15.04
C GLU A 92 -22.06 -17.18 -14.74
N MET A 93 -21.64 -17.07 -13.48
CA MET A 93 -20.33 -17.57 -13.06
C MET A 93 -20.20 -19.09 -13.21
N LEU A 94 -21.24 -19.87 -12.86
CA LEU A 94 -21.22 -21.32 -13.04
C LEU A 94 -21.11 -21.72 -14.52
N LEU A 95 -21.78 -20.99 -15.42
CA LEU A 95 -21.65 -21.20 -16.86
C LEU A 95 -20.23 -20.90 -17.34
N GLU A 96 -19.63 -19.81 -16.86
CA GLU A 96 -18.27 -19.43 -17.21
C GLU A 96 -17.25 -20.49 -16.76
N LEU A 97 -17.34 -20.96 -15.51
CA LEU A 97 -16.47 -22.00 -14.98
C LEU A 97 -16.56 -23.33 -15.78
N LYS A 98 -17.79 -23.75 -16.13
CA LYS A 98 -18.01 -24.93 -16.97
C LYS A 98 -17.41 -24.76 -18.36
N SER A 99 -17.60 -23.59 -18.98
CA SER A 99 -17.02 -23.30 -20.31
C SER A 99 -15.48 -23.31 -20.31
N LYS A 100 -14.87 -22.97 -19.17
CA LYS A 100 -13.41 -23.02 -18.95
C LYS A 100 -12.91 -24.41 -18.53
N GLY A 101 -13.79 -25.39 -18.32
CA GLY A 101 -13.44 -26.74 -17.89
C GLY A 101 -12.83 -26.81 -16.49
N ILE A 102 -13.11 -25.82 -15.64
CA ILE A 102 -12.65 -25.76 -14.24
C ILE A 102 -13.58 -26.61 -13.34
N LEU A 103 -14.86 -26.69 -13.73
CA LEU A 103 -15.91 -27.56 -13.19
C LEU A 103 -16.40 -28.50 -14.29
#